data_AF-A0A1X0DCF1-F1
#
_entry.id   AF-A0A1X0DCF1-F1
#
_cell.length_a   1.000
_cell.length_b   1.000
_cell.length_c   1.000
_cell.angle_alpha   90.00
_cell.angle_beta   90.00
_cell.angle_gamma   90.00
#
_symmetry.space_group_name_H-M   'P 1'
#
loop_
_entity.id
_entity.type
_entity.pdbx_description
1 polymer ?
#
loop_
_entity_poly.entity_id
_entity_poly.type
_entity_poly.pdbx_seq_one_letter_code
_entity_poly.pdbx_strand_id
1 'polypeptide(L)' 'EALERAGIAPDSLRGTTTGVYAGVMQSDYAIGGLTNEEIEGYVLTGVSGSVVSGRVAYALGLEGPAVSVDTA' A
#
# COMPACT_ATOMS: atom_id res chain seq x y z
N GLU A 1 -8.03 -9.43 -7.97
CA GLU A 1 -9.48 -9.12 -8.03
C GLU A 1 -9.85 -7.91 -8.91
N ALA A 2 -9.52 -6.66 -8.54
CA ALA A 2 -10.04 -5.48 -9.28
C ALA A 2 -9.59 -5.42 -10.76
N LEU A 3 -8.30 -5.64 -11.01
CA LEU A 3 -7.74 -5.67 -12.38
C LEU A 3 -8.33 -6.83 -13.21
N GLU A 4 -8.39 -8.02 -12.62
CA GLU A 4 -8.92 -9.22 -13.30
C GLU A 4 -10.41 -9.07 -13.62
N ARG A 5 -11.19 -8.44 -12.73
CA ARG A 5 -12.60 -8.10 -12.97
C ARG A 5 -12.74 -7.12 -14.14
N ALA A 6 -11.76 -6.25 -14.35
CA ALA A 6 -11.68 -5.36 -15.51
C ALA A 6 -11.12 -6.07 -16.77
N GLY A 7 -10.83 -7.37 -16.70
CA GLY A 7 -10.22 -8.13 -17.81
C GLY A 7 -8.74 -7.82 -18.05
N ILE A 8 -8.08 -7.16 -17.09
CA ILE A 8 -6.66 -6.80 -17.18
C ILE A 8 -5.86 -7.83 -16.39
N ALA A 9 -4.93 -8.50 -17.06
CA ALA A 9 -3.97 -9.37 -16.38
C ALA A 9 -3.03 -8.51 -15.52
N PRO A 10 -2.92 -8.73 -14.19
CA PRO A 10 -2.06 -7.90 -13.34
C PRO A 10 -0.60 -7.86 -13.80
N ASP A 11 -0.08 -8.99 -14.27
CA ASP A 11 1.30 -9.10 -14.77
C ASP A 11 1.56 -8.27 -16.03
N SER A 12 0.53 -7.94 -16.82
CA SER A 12 0.70 -7.09 -18.00
C SER A 12 0.98 -5.63 -17.66
N LEU A 13 0.81 -5.22 -16.39
CA LEU A 13 1.08 -3.86 -15.92
C LEU A 13 2.47 -3.71 -15.26
N ARG A 14 3.22 -4.80 -15.07
CA ARG A 14 4.56 -4.76 -14.48
C ARG A 14 5.50 -3.92 -15.35
N GLY A 15 6.28 -3.03 -14.73
CA GLY A 15 7.21 -2.12 -15.40
C GLY A 15 6.56 -0.93 -16.11
N THR A 16 5.24 -0.76 -15.99
CA THR A 16 4.55 0.39 -16.59
C THR A 16 4.53 1.58 -15.64
N THR A 17 4.30 2.78 -16.18
CA THR A 17 4.15 4.02 -15.41
C THR A 17 2.77 4.17 -14.76
N THR A 18 2.06 3.07 -14.52
CA THR A 18 0.75 3.06 -13.85
C THR A 18 0.89 3.54 -12.40
N GLY A 19 0.07 4.51 -11.99
CA GLY A 19 0.08 5.05 -10.62
C GLY A 19 -0.91 4.36 -9.67
N VAL A 20 -0.64 4.45 -8.37
CA VAL A 20 -1.49 4.01 -7.28
C VAL A 20 -1.82 5.19 -6.38
N TYR A 21 -3.10 5.49 -6.22
CA TYR A 21 -3.61 6.54 -5.34
C TYR A 21 -4.57 5.90 -4.34
N ALA A 22 -4.26 5.99 -3.04
CA ALA A 22 -5.05 5.37 -1.98
C ALA A 22 -5.54 6.43 -0.98
N GLY A 23 -6.84 6.47 -0.74
CA GLY A 23 -7.41 7.19 0.40
C GLY A 23 -7.17 6.41 1.68
N VAL A 24 -6.42 6.96 2.64
CA VAL A 24 -6.07 6.27 3.89
C VAL A 24 -6.17 7.27 5.04
N MET A 25 -6.98 6.92 6.04
CA MET A 25 -7.03 7.59 7.35
C MET A 25 -6.36 6.73 8.41
N GLN A 26 -6.12 7.33 9.58
CA GLN A 26 -5.45 6.72 10.73
C GLN A 26 -5.82 5.22 10.92
N SER A 27 -4.78 4.39 11.02
CA SER A 27 -4.95 2.95 11.23
C SER A 27 -4.91 2.62 12.72
N ASP A 28 -6.04 2.13 13.25
CA ASP A 28 -6.16 1.69 14.66
C ASP A 28 -5.22 0.51 14.98
N TYR A 29 -4.75 -0.19 13.95
CA TYR A 29 -3.76 -1.26 14.08
C TYR A 29 -2.41 -0.77 14.63
N ALA A 30 -2.09 0.52 14.48
CA ALA A 30 -0.83 1.08 14.96
C ALA A 30 -0.81 1.13 16.50
N ILE A 31 -1.97 1.29 17.11
CA ILE A 31 -2.12 1.53 18.54
C ILE A 31 -1.84 0.25 19.35
N GLY A 32 -2.18 -0.93 18.80
CA GLY A 32 -1.94 -2.22 19.47
C GLY A 32 -0.55 -2.83 19.25
N GLY A 33 0.18 -2.41 18.21
CA GLY A 33 1.49 -2.97 17.85
C GLY A 33 2.68 -2.34 18.58
N LEU A 34 2.53 -1.12 19.09
CA LEU A 34 3.61 -0.35 19.75
C LEU A 34 4.08 -0.94 21.08
N THR A 35 3.34 -1.90 21.66
CA THR A 35 3.66 -2.55 22.94
C THR A 35 4.29 -3.93 22.80
N ASN A 36 4.55 -4.40 21.57
CA ASN A 36 5.12 -5.73 21.32
C ASN A 36 6.53 -5.62 20.73
N GLU A 37 7.54 -5.90 21.57
CA GLU A 37 8.98 -5.86 21.27
C GLU A 37 9.37 -6.76 20.07
N GLU A 38 8.65 -7.86 19.83
CA GLU A 38 8.98 -8.80 18.75
C GLU A 38 8.71 -8.23 17.36
N ILE A 39 7.83 -7.23 17.25
CA ILE A 39 7.41 -6.64 15.96
C ILE A 39 7.84 -5.18 15.78
N GLU A 40 8.49 -4.58 16.76
CA GLU A 40 8.85 -3.15 16.82
C GLU A 40 9.51 -2.65 15.53
N GLY A 41 10.47 -3.41 14.98
CA GLY A 41 11.16 -3.06 13.73
C GLY A 41 10.29 -3.08 12.47
N TYR A 42 9.14 -3.77 12.51
CA TYR A 42 8.20 -3.88 11.39
C TYR A 42 6.99 -2.96 11.53
N VAL A 43 6.69 -2.45 12.72
CA VAL A 43 5.50 -1.60 12.97
C VAL A 43 5.49 -0.36 12.06
N LEU A 44 6.63 0.33 11.95
CA LEU A 44 6.71 1.56 11.15
C LEU A 44 6.39 1.32 9.67
N THR A 45 6.90 0.23 9.08
CA THR A 45 6.62 -0.10 7.68
C THR A 45 5.30 -0.85 7.50
N GLY A 46 4.79 -1.47 8.56
CA GLY A 46 3.56 -2.27 8.56
C GLY A 46 2.30 -1.44 8.66
N VAL A 47 2.37 -0.29 9.33
CA VAL A 47 1.17 0.47 9.71
C VAL A 47 1.20 1.95 9.32
N SER A 48 2.32 2.47 8.81
CA SER A 48 2.32 3.82 8.24
C SER A 48 1.40 3.89 7.02
N GLY A 49 0.44 4.83 7.04
CA GLY A 49 -0.53 5.03 5.96
C GLY A 49 0.13 5.27 4.59
N SER A 50 1.31 5.90 4.57
CA SER A 50 2.10 6.12 3.35
C SER A 50 2.58 4.84 2.67
N VAL A 51 2.61 3.71 3.39
CA VAL A 51 3.13 2.44 2.87
C VAL A 51 2.07 1.66 2.08
N VAL A 52 0.78 2.01 2.22
CA VAL A 52 -0.32 1.33 1.53
C VAL A 52 -0.17 1.42 0.01
N SER A 53 -0.05 2.64 -0.53
CA SER A 53 0.15 2.84 -1.98
C SER A 53 1.44 2.20 -2.48
N GLY A 54 2.53 2.30 -1.70
CA GLY A 54 3.83 1.73 -2.05
C GLY A 54 3.85 0.21 -2.10
N ARG A 55 3.18 -0.48 -1.17
CA ARG A 55 3.10 -1.96 -1.15
C ARG A 55 2.29 -2.51 -2.31
N VAL A 56 1.20 -1.84 -2.69
CA VAL A 56 0.42 -2.21 -3.88
C VAL A 56 1.26 -2.03 -5.14
N ALA A 57 1.93 -0.89 -5.28
CA ALA A 57 2.84 -0.64 -6.41
C ALA A 57 3.97 -1.69 -6.47
N TYR A 58 4.60 -1.99 -5.33
CA TYR A 58 5.67 -3.01 -5.25
C TYR A 58 5.20 -4.40 -5.65
N ALA A 59 4.07 -4.87 -5.09
CA ALA A 59 3.55 -6.21 -5.37
C ALA A 59 3.18 -6.38 -6.85
N LEU A 60 2.57 -5.36 -7.44
CA LEU A 60 2.14 -5.33 -8.84
C LEU A 60 3.24 -4.89 -9.81
N GLY A 61 4.42 -4.50 -9.33
CA GLY A 61 5.53 -4.01 -10.15
C GLY A 61 5.22 -2.73 -10.92
N LEU A 62 4.43 -1.80 -10.34
CA LEU A 62 4.06 -0.54 -10.98
C LEU A 62 5.10 0.55 -10.68
N GLU A 63 5.49 1.31 -11.70
CA GLU A 63 6.57 2.30 -11.61
C GLU A 63 6.07 3.75 -11.70
N GLY A 64 4.74 3.95 -11.71
CA GLY A 64 4.12 5.27 -11.60
C GLY A 64 4.04 5.81 -10.16
N PRO A 65 3.41 6.99 -9.96
CA PRO A 65 3.27 7.60 -8.64
C PRO A 65 2.54 6.70 -7.64
N ALA A 66 3.05 6.59 -6.41
CA ALA A 66 2.40 5.85 -5.32
C ALA A 66 2.04 6.79 -4.17
N VAL A 67 0.82 7.33 -4.18
CA VAL A 67 0.39 8.40 -3.27
C VAL A 67 -0.71 7.92 -2.33
N SER A 68 -0.50 8.13 -1.03
CA SER A 68 -1.55 7.96 -0.02
C SER A 68 -2.09 9.34 0.39
N VAL A 69 -3.41 9.49 0.44
CA VAL A 69 -4.10 10.76 0.66
C VAL A 69 -5.06 10.61 1.85
N ASP A 70 -4.98 11.53 2.80
CA ASP A 70 -5.93 11.66 3.90
C ASP A 70 -6.74 12.95 3.69
N THR A 71 -8.07 12.83 3.70
CA THR A 71 -8.99 13.96 3.50
C THR A 71 -9.95 14.20 4.68
N ALA A 72 -9.59 13.72 5.88
CA ALA A 72 -10.30 13.88 7.17
C ALA A 72 -11.52 12.98 7.45
#